data_AF-A0A1P8M2H1-F1
#
_entry.id   AF-A0A1P8M2H1-F1
#
_cell.length_a   1.000
_cell.length_b   1.000
_cell.length_c   1.000
_cell.angle_alpha   90.00
_cell.angle_beta   90.00
_cell.angle_gamma   90.00
#
_symmetry.space_group_name_H-M   'P 1'
#
loop_
_entity.id
_entity.type
_entity.pdbx_description
1 polymer ?
#
loop_
_entity_poly.entity_id
_entity_poly.type
_entity_poly.pdbx_seq_one_letter_code
_entity_poly.pdbx_strand_id
1 'polypeptide(L)'
;MDTEFAQVIDHDVTTITCVCGNTVGNEGLIQANSEGIPVYGGSDTPVPAGLAVWPEDEDLYTLCPSCGRVYRDAIIEETGTAPVALQVDVSTGPVAEAIRVHWSLDL
;
A
#
# COMPACT_ATOMS: atom_id res chain seq x y z
N MET A 1 -17.70 -14.64 -3.35
CA MET A 1 -17.08 -13.66 -2.45
C MET A 1 -17.13 -12.35 -3.19
N ASP A 2 -17.90 -11.39 -2.68
CA ASP A 2 -18.00 -10.07 -3.28
C ASP A 2 -16.67 -9.34 -3.12
N THR A 3 -16.15 -8.77 -4.20
CA THR A 3 -14.96 -7.92 -4.15
C THR A 3 -15.31 -6.66 -3.38
N GLU A 4 -14.57 -6.36 -2.31
CA GLU A 4 -14.71 -5.10 -1.60
C GLU A 4 -14.04 -3.97 -2.37
N PHE A 5 -14.59 -2.75 -2.29
CA PHE A 5 -14.06 -1.57 -2.97
C PHE A 5 -13.78 -0.47 -1.97
N ALA A 6 -12.58 0.11 -2.04
CA ALA A 6 -12.31 1.40 -1.43
C ALA A 6 -12.94 2.53 -2.27
N GLN A 7 -13.17 3.68 -1.65
CA GLN A 7 -13.57 4.88 -2.37
C GLN A 7 -12.33 5.62 -2.89
N VAL A 8 -12.42 6.16 -4.09
CA VAL A 8 -11.39 6.98 -4.74
C VAL A 8 -12.07 8.14 -5.46
N ILE A 9 -11.36 9.25 -5.59
CA ILE A 9 -11.79 10.47 -6.28
C ILE A 9 -10.85 10.67 -7.47
N ASP A 10 -11.41 10.99 -8.63
CA ASP A 10 -10.66 11.39 -9.83
C ASP A 10 -9.51 10.44 -10.23
N HIS A 11 -9.69 9.12 -10.00
CA HIS A 11 -8.69 8.09 -10.32
C HIS A 11 -7.35 8.24 -9.58
N ASP A 12 -7.34 9.00 -8.48
CA ASP A 12 -6.12 9.34 -7.75
C ASP A 12 -5.92 8.41 -6.54
N VAL A 13 -4.83 7.64 -6.55
CA VAL A 13 -4.45 6.72 -5.48
C VAL A 13 -4.25 7.41 -4.12
N THR A 14 -3.90 8.69 -4.11
CA THR A 14 -3.71 9.46 -2.88
C THR A 14 -5.03 9.83 -2.21
N THR A 15 -6.15 9.67 -2.93
CA THR A 15 -7.51 9.96 -2.43
C THR A 15 -8.22 8.74 -1.87
N ILE A 16 -7.55 7.57 -1.86
CA ILE A 16 -8.12 6.33 -1.35
C ILE A 16 -8.66 6.53 0.07
N THR A 17 -9.94 6.20 0.23
CA THR A 17 -10.55 5.91 1.52
C THR A 17 -10.78 4.41 1.59
N CYS A 18 -9.95 3.74 2.39
CA CYS A 18 -10.00 2.31 2.59
C CYS A 18 -11.37 1.86 3.11
N VAL A 19 -11.72 0.59 2.88
CA VAL A 19 -12.95 -0.04 3.37
C VAL A 19 -13.09 0.07 4.89
N CYS A 20 -11.98 0.09 5.64
CA CYS A 20 -12.00 0.30 7.09
C CYS A 20 -12.19 1.77 7.52
N GLY A 21 -12.23 2.70 6.57
CA GLY A 21 -12.33 4.14 6.81
C GLY A 21 -11.00 4.88 6.89
N ASN A 22 -9.86 4.19 6.86
CA ASN A 22 -8.54 4.85 6.87
C ASN A 22 -8.25 5.59 5.55
N THR A 23 -7.50 6.69 5.64
CA THR A 23 -7.11 7.57 4.53
C THR A 23 -5.65 7.98 4.66
N VAL A 24 -5.08 8.57 3.61
CA VAL A 24 -3.73 9.16 3.63
C VAL A 24 -3.57 10.19 4.77
N GLY A 25 -4.61 10.99 5.04
CA GLY A 25 -4.57 12.04 6.07
C GLY A 25 -4.81 11.55 7.50
N ASN A 26 -5.13 10.28 7.73
CA ASN A 26 -5.41 9.73 9.06
C ASN A 26 -4.23 8.90 9.59
N GLU A 27 -4.09 7.64 9.16
CA GLU A 27 -2.95 6.77 9.52
C GLU A 27 -1.96 6.57 8.36
N GLY A 28 -2.15 7.31 7.27
CA GLY A 28 -1.38 7.13 6.04
C GLY A 28 -1.82 5.90 5.24
N LEU A 29 -1.32 5.82 4.02
CA LEU A 29 -1.31 4.63 3.19
C LEU A 29 0.12 4.45 2.68
N ILE A 30 0.54 3.19 2.49
CA ILE A 30 1.94 2.85 2.23
C ILE A 30 2.04 2.22 0.86
N GLN A 31 2.98 2.68 0.02
CA GLN A 31 3.28 1.99 -1.24
C GLN A 31 3.90 0.62 -0.96
N ALA A 32 3.45 -0.38 -1.69
CA ALA A 32 3.77 -1.79 -1.53
C ALA A 32 3.92 -2.48 -2.89
N ASN A 33 4.49 -3.69 -2.87
CA ASN A 33 4.56 -4.58 -4.03
C ASN A 33 3.29 -5.45 -4.15
N SER A 34 3.26 -6.34 -5.15
CA SER A 34 2.16 -7.28 -5.39
C SER A 34 1.90 -8.31 -4.28
N GLU A 35 2.81 -8.44 -3.32
CA GLU A 35 2.65 -9.26 -2.12
C GLU A 35 2.13 -8.46 -0.90
N GLY A 36 1.92 -7.14 -1.07
CA GLY A 36 1.51 -6.25 0.01
C GLY A 36 2.65 -5.88 0.97
N ILE A 37 3.91 -6.08 0.58
CA ILE A 37 5.08 -5.68 1.36
C ILE A 37 5.43 -4.22 1.00
N PRO A 38 5.50 -3.30 1.97
CA PRO A 38 5.97 -1.94 1.78
C PRO A 38 7.26 -1.85 0.95
N VAL A 39 7.26 -1.02 -0.09
CA VAL A 39 8.43 -0.78 -0.94
C VAL A 39 9.28 0.36 -0.40
N TYR A 40 10.59 0.28 -0.65
CA TYR A 40 11.52 1.36 -0.35
C TYR A 40 11.66 2.28 -1.57
N GLY A 41 11.23 3.54 -1.43
CA GLY A 41 11.28 4.56 -2.49
C GLY A 41 12.57 5.39 -2.53
N GLY A 42 13.59 5.06 -1.74
CA GLY A 42 14.86 5.81 -1.73
C GLY A 42 15.83 5.33 -2.81
N SER A 43 16.35 6.27 -3.59
CA SER A 43 17.17 5.95 -4.78
C SER A 43 18.66 5.72 -4.50
N ASP A 44 19.19 6.22 -3.37
CA ASP A 44 20.64 6.32 -3.13
C ASP A 44 21.15 5.53 -1.92
N THR A 45 20.29 4.74 -1.27
CA THR A 45 20.72 3.84 -0.18
C THR A 45 20.22 2.41 -0.39
N PRO A 46 20.92 1.40 0.17
CA PRO A 46 20.45 0.02 0.10
C PRO A 46 19.05 -0.11 0.70
N VAL A 47 18.21 -0.92 0.07
CA VAL A 47 16.87 -1.24 0.57
C VAL A 47 16.99 -1.77 2.01
N PRO A 48 16.35 -1.10 3.00
CA PRO A 48 16.38 -1.55 4.38
C PRO A 48 15.80 -2.95 4.53
N ALA A 49 16.35 -3.73 5.46
CA ALA A 49 15.83 -5.05 5.77
C ALA A 49 14.34 -4.96 6.15
N GLY A 50 13.53 -5.85 5.58
CA GLY A 50 12.07 -5.88 5.78
C GLY A 50 11.27 -5.12 4.72
N LEU A 51 11.87 -4.16 4.00
CA LEU A 51 11.22 -3.51 2.87
C LEU A 51 11.49 -4.24 1.56
N ALA A 52 10.54 -4.12 0.62
CA ALA A 52 10.71 -4.59 -0.74
C ALA A 52 11.47 -3.57 -1.60
N VAL A 53 12.17 -4.07 -2.62
CA VAL A 53 12.76 -3.24 -3.67
C VAL A 53 11.65 -2.60 -4.49
N TRP A 54 11.87 -1.37 -4.98
CA TRP A 54 10.96 -0.75 -5.93
C TRP A 54 10.86 -1.59 -7.22
N PRO A 55 9.64 -1.96 -7.67
CA PRO A 55 9.47 -2.82 -8.84
C PRO A 55 9.94 -2.11 -10.13
N GLU A 56 10.70 -2.81 -10.98
CA GLU A 56 11.24 -2.26 -12.25
C GLU A 56 10.15 -1.92 -13.27
N ASP A 57 9.01 -2.61 -13.20
CA ASP A 57 7.85 -2.43 -14.06
C ASP A 57 6.85 -1.40 -13.50
N GLU A 58 7.18 -0.76 -12.37
CA GLU A 58 6.35 0.23 -11.68
C GLU A 58 4.95 -0.29 -11.31
N ASP A 59 4.75 -1.62 -11.22
CA ASP A 59 3.49 -2.23 -10.77
C ASP A 59 3.36 -2.11 -9.24
N LEU A 60 2.92 -0.93 -8.82
CA LEU A 60 2.77 -0.57 -7.42
C LEU A 60 1.38 -0.85 -6.90
N TYR A 61 1.36 -1.03 -5.58
CA TYR A 61 0.17 -1.27 -4.81
C TYR A 61 0.15 -0.31 -3.62
N THR A 62 -1.04 -0.01 -3.14
CA THR A 62 -1.25 0.80 -1.94
C THR A 62 -1.78 -0.08 -0.82
N LEU A 63 -1.00 -0.25 0.25
CA LEU A 63 -1.34 -0.95 1.48
C LEU A 63 -1.99 0.00 2.49
N CYS A 64 -3.12 -0.43 3.06
CA CYS A 64 -3.68 0.18 4.25
C CYS A 64 -3.06 -0.44 5.52
N PRO A 65 -2.23 0.30 6.29
CA PRO A 65 -1.59 -0.24 7.49
C PRO A 65 -2.59 -0.54 8.62
N SER A 66 -3.78 0.05 8.58
CA SER A 66 -4.83 -0.12 9.60
C SER A 66 -5.51 -1.50 9.56
N CYS A 67 -5.73 -2.02 8.35
CA CYS A 67 -6.52 -3.26 8.16
C CYS A 67 -5.89 -4.29 7.21
N GLY A 68 -4.78 -3.96 6.58
CA GLY A 68 -4.03 -4.85 5.69
C GLY A 68 -4.59 -5.03 4.29
N ARG A 69 -5.64 -4.30 3.90
CA ARG A 69 -6.11 -4.33 2.51
C ARG A 69 -5.11 -3.64 1.58
N VAL A 70 -4.91 -4.25 0.42
CA VAL A 70 -3.99 -3.78 -0.60
C VAL A 70 -4.77 -3.51 -1.88
N TYR A 71 -4.46 -2.40 -2.54
CA TYR A 71 -5.10 -1.96 -3.78
C TYR A 71 -4.02 -1.84 -4.86
N ARG A 72 -4.33 -2.21 -6.11
CA ARG A 72 -3.37 -2.07 -7.22
C ARG A 72 -3.50 -0.69 -7.84
N ASP A 73 -2.41 0.07 -7.89
CA ASP A 73 -2.43 1.48 -8.28
C ASP A 73 -2.88 1.65 -9.73
N ALA A 74 -2.33 0.84 -10.64
CA ALA A 74 -2.70 0.85 -12.06
C ALA A 74 -4.21 0.63 -12.30
N ILE A 75 -4.88 -0.18 -11.48
CA ILE A 75 -6.33 -0.40 -11.62
C ILE A 75 -7.12 0.83 -11.22
N ILE A 76 -6.68 1.55 -10.19
CA ILE A 76 -7.32 2.78 -9.72
C ILE A 76 -7.18 3.87 -10.77
N GLU A 77 -5.97 4.05 -11.29
CA GLU A 77 -5.67 5.05 -12.32
C GLU A 77 -6.45 4.77 -13.61
N GLU A 78 -6.49 3.52 -14.05
CA GLU A 78 -7.17 3.13 -15.28
C GLU A 78 -8.71 3.21 -15.15
N THR A 79 -9.27 2.71 -14.04
CA THR A 79 -10.71 2.46 -13.94
C THR A 79 -11.47 3.43 -13.05
N GLY A 80 -10.78 4.18 -12.19
CA GLY A 80 -11.39 5.01 -11.16
C GLY A 80 -12.03 4.18 -10.05
N THR A 81 -11.65 2.90 -9.91
CA THR A 81 -12.15 2.00 -8.88
C THR A 81 -11.00 1.36 -8.12
N ALA A 82 -11.18 1.14 -6.82
CA ALA A 82 -10.17 0.54 -5.94
C ALA A 82 -10.65 -0.82 -5.39
N PRO A 83 -10.71 -1.88 -6.22
CA PRO A 83 -10.99 -3.22 -5.73
C PRO A 83 -9.86 -3.69 -4.82
N VAL A 84 -10.20 -4.38 -3.73
CA VAL A 84 -9.20 -5.05 -2.88
C VAL A 84 -8.51 -6.15 -3.71
N ALA A 85 -7.21 -6.00 -3.92
CA ALA A 85 -6.38 -6.97 -4.63
C ALA A 85 -6.01 -8.16 -3.74
N LEU A 86 -5.58 -7.87 -2.50
CA LEU A 86 -5.36 -8.87 -1.46
C LEU A 86 -5.48 -8.24 -0.06
N GLN A 87 -5.44 -9.08 0.96
CA GLN A 87 -5.38 -8.64 2.36
C GLN A 87 -4.24 -9.36 3.08
N VAL A 88 -3.36 -8.59 3.72
CA VAL A 88 -2.21 -9.06 4.49
C VAL A 88 -2.45 -8.91 6.00
N ASP A 89 -1.73 -9.68 6.82
CA ASP A 89 -1.70 -9.48 8.27
C ASP A 89 -0.73 -8.34 8.61
N VAL A 90 -1.27 -7.22 9.10
CA VAL A 90 -0.51 -6.04 9.52
C VAL A 90 -0.15 -6.06 11.01
N SER A 91 -0.66 -7.02 11.77
CA SER A 91 -0.43 -7.15 13.21
C SER A 91 0.80 -7.98 13.55
N THR A 92 1.14 -8.96 12.70
CA THR A 92 2.29 -9.85 12.91
C THR A 92 3.04 -10.18 11.61
N GLY A 93 4.23 -10.75 11.74
CA GLY A 93 5.00 -11.25 10.60
C GLY A 93 5.71 -10.17 9.76
N PRO A 94 6.14 -10.52 8.54
CA PRO A 94 7.00 -9.68 7.70
C PRO A 94 6.39 -8.32 7.35
N VAL A 95 5.08 -8.25 7.09
CA VAL A 95 4.41 -6.99 6.75
C VAL A 95 4.38 -6.05 7.96
N ALA A 96 4.09 -6.56 9.16
CA ALA A 96 4.11 -5.76 10.38
C ALA A 96 5.51 -5.22 10.71
N GLU A 97 6.57 -5.95 10.36
CA GLU A 97 7.95 -5.47 10.45
C GLU A 97 8.23 -4.39 9.38
N ALA A 98 7.86 -4.64 8.13
CA ALA A 98 8.02 -3.72 7.01
C ALA A 98 7.33 -2.37 7.26
N ILE A 99 6.10 -2.37 7.79
CA ILE A 99 5.36 -1.15 8.17
C ILE A 99 6.15 -0.37 9.23
N ARG A 100 6.68 -1.06 10.26
CA ARG A 100 7.49 -0.42 11.29
C ARG A 100 8.76 0.20 10.74
N VAL A 101 9.44 -0.51 9.83
CA VAL A 101 10.64 0.00 9.16
C VAL A 101 10.29 1.22 8.32
N HIS A 102 9.24 1.14 7.49
CA HIS A 102 8.76 2.26 6.65
C HIS A 102 8.55 3.54 7.47
N TRP A 103 7.85 3.46 8.61
CA TRP A 103 7.62 4.63 9.47
C TRP A 103 8.83 5.08 10.30
N SER A 104 9.82 4.20 10.49
CA SER A 104 11.06 4.56 11.18
C SER A 104 12.06 5.29 10.28
N LEU A 105 11.85 5.23 8.97
CA LEU A 105 12.58 6.02 8.01
C LEU A 105 11.93 7.41 8.00
N ASP A 106 12.67 8.44 8.43
CA ASP A 106 12.26 9.85 8.31
C ASP A 106 12.29 10.28 6.82
N LEU A 107 11.46 9.64 5.99
CA LEU A 107 11.31 9.90 4.55
C LEU A 107 10.17 10.88 4.28
#